data_AF-A0A2G2LRQ2-F1
#
_entry.id   AF-A0A2G2LRQ2-F1
#
_cell.length_a   1.000
_cell.length_b   1.000
_cell.length_c   1.000
_cell.angle_alpha   90.00
_cell.angle_beta   90.00
_cell.angle_gamma   90.00
#
_symmetry.space_group_name_H-M   'P 1'
#
loop_
_entity.id
_entity.type
_entity.pdbx_description
1 polymer ?
#
loop_
_entity_poly.entity_id
_entity_poly.type
_entity_poly.pdbx_seq_one_letter_code
_entity_poly.pdbx_strand_id
1 'polypeptide(L)'
;MKTMANMELKLKNSLDSQSFLTRLGEWGIKNPFPWLVVSSLELADMLGVHLQTIANWQIRKQGPQSEPKGHWRGNRRYFSIASIMAWLEDKEPWEIYQEWIGRKFKNALDMSKGECEKLIDYLIKTGVYKQPKWKRKRRSYIPDFSFNGAVK
;
A
#
# COMPACT_ATOMS: atom_id res chain seq x y z
N MET A 1 -5.24 -30.14 24.45
CA MET A 1 -4.97 -30.18 22.99
C MET A 1 -5.75 -29.15 22.15
N LYS A 2 -6.50 -28.19 22.73
CA LYS A 2 -7.20 -27.13 21.98
C LYS A 2 -6.34 -25.89 21.62
N THR A 3 -5.08 -25.84 22.06
CA THR A 3 -4.26 -24.61 22.00
C THR A 3 -3.53 -24.41 20.67
N MET A 4 -2.95 -25.47 20.09
CA MET A 4 -2.20 -25.36 18.82
C MET A 4 -3.12 -25.06 17.63
N ALA A 5 -4.22 -25.81 17.48
CA ALA A 5 -5.19 -25.56 16.40
C ALA A 5 -5.79 -24.15 16.46
N ASN A 6 -6.01 -23.61 17.66
CA ASN A 6 -6.53 -22.25 17.86
C ASN A 6 -5.46 -21.17 17.58
N MET A 7 -4.18 -21.48 17.81
CA MET A 7 -3.06 -20.60 17.45
C MET A 7 -2.79 -20.61 15.94
N GLU A 8 -2.84 -21.77 15.29
CA GLU A 8 -2.73 -21.90 13.83
C GLU A 8 -3.88 -21.20 13.10
N LEU A 9 -5.11 -21.33 13.61
CA LEU A 9 -6.26 -20.62 13.06
C LEU A 9 -6.10 -19.10 13.22
N LYS A 10 -5.60 -18.64 14.38
CA LYS A 10 -5.27 -17.23 14.60
C LYS A 10 -4.20 -16.73 13.63
N LEU A 11 -3.14 -17.50 13.39
CA LEU A 11 -2.07 -17.15 12.44
C LEU A 11 -2.56 -17.14 10.99
N LYS A 12 -3.37 -18.13 10.59
CA LYS A 12 -3.97 -18.16 9.25
C LYS A 12 -4.90 -16.97 9.04
N ASN A 13 -5.77 -16.67 10.00
CA ASN A 13 -6.64 -15.51 9.95
C ASN A 13 -5.84 -14.20 10.02
N SER A 14 -4.68 -14.19 10.68
CA SER A 14 -3.83 -12.99 10.76
C SER A 14 -3.17 -12.67 9.42
N LEU A 15 -2.94 -13.70 8.59
CA LEU A 15 -2.28 -13.65 7.28
C LEU A 15 -3.25 -13.86 6.09
N ASP A 16 -4.53 -13.59 6.29
CA ASP A 16 -5.54 -13.64 5.23
C ASP A 16 -5.82 -12.24 4.66
N SER A 17 -5.98 -12.13 3.34
CA SER A 17 -6.15 -10.83 2.66
C SER A 17 -7.48 -10.15 2.99
N GLN A 18 -8.56 -10.93 3.16
CA GLN A 18 -9.87 -10.40 3.57
C GLN A 18 -9.86 -9.89 5.01
N SER A 19 -9.22 -10.65 5.89
CA SER A 19 -9.00 -10.27 7.27
C SER A 19 -8.14 -9.01 7.40
N PHE A 20 -7.11 -8.86 6.56
CA PHE A 20 -6.30 -7.65 6.48
C PHE A 20 -7.12 -6.42 6.04
N LEU A 21 -7.91 -6.54 4.97
CA LEU A 21 -8.77 -5.44 4.50
C LEU A 21 -9.82 -5.02 5.55
N THR A 22 -10.33 -5.99 6.33
CA THR A 22 -11.26 -5.72 7.43
C THR A 22 -10.61 -4.86 8.52
N ARG A 23 -9.44 -5.26 9.02
CA ARG A 23 -8.67 -4.49 10.03
C ARG A 23 -8.24 -3.12 9.52
N LEU A 24 -7.92 -3.04 8.24
CA LEU A 24 -7.60 -1.77 7.59
C LEU A 24 -8.81 -0.82 7.56
N GLY A 25 -10.03 -1.36 7.42
CA GLY A 25 -11.29 -0.65 7.60
C GLY A 25 -11.53 -0.17 9.04
N GLU A 26 -11.15 -0.98 10.05
CA GLU A 26 -11.21 -0.59 11.47
C GLU A 26 -10.29 0.59 11.78
N TRP A 27 -9.13 0.65 11.10
CA TRP A 27 -8.21 1.79 11.10
C TRP A 27 -8.73 3.04 10.35
N GLY A 28 -9.96 2.99 9.84
CA GLY A 28 -10.61 4.11 9.14
C GLY A 28 -10.25 4.23 7.65
N ILE A 29 -9.46 3.29 7.11
CA ILE A 29 -9.09 3.29 5.69
C ILE A 29 -10.13 2.47 4.92
N LYS A 30 -11.20 3.11 4.49
CA LYS A 30 -12.23 2.46 3.64
C LYS A 30 -11.84 2.58 2.18
N ASN A 31 -11.92 1.47 1.43
CA ASN A 31 -11.54 1.40 0.01
C ASN A 31 -10.10 1.90 -0.26
N PRO A 32 -9.07 1.22 0.29
CA PRO A 32 -7.69 1.65 0.12
C PRO A 32 -7.30 1.75 -1.35
N PHE A 33 -6.54 2.80 -1.67
CA PHE A 33 -5.78 2.83 -2.90
C PHE A 33 -4.60 1.85 -2.78
N PRO A 34 -4.25 1.08 -3.81
CA PRO A 34 -3.17 0.11 -3.69
C PRO A 34 -1.81 0.78 -3.45
N TRP A 35 -1.64 2.04 -3.85
CA TRP A 35 -0.44 2.84 -3.58
C TRP A 35 -0.43 3.58 -2.23
N LEU A 36 -1.49 3.42 -1.41
CA LEU A 36 -1.46 3.88 -0.03
C LEU A 36 -0.41 3.07 0.73
N VAL A 37 0.26 3.69 1.69
CA VAL A 37 1.30 3.02 2.49
C VAL A 37 0.95 3.01 3.96
N VAL A 38 1.45 1.98 4.64
CA VAL A 38 1.44 1.87 6.10
C VAL A 38 2.88 1.66 6.60
N SER A 39 3.17 2.14 7.80
CA SER A 39 4.44 1.94 8.49
C SER A 39 4.58 0.51 9.00
N SER A 40 5.80 0.10 9.37
CA SER A 40 6.02 -1.21 10.02
C SER A 40 5.18 -1.42 11.28
N LEU A 41 4.90 -0.35 12.04
CA LEU A 41 4.13 -0.43 13.28
C LEU A 41 2.65 -0.69 12.98
N GLU A 42 2.08 0.08 12.05
CA GLU A 42 0.70 -0.10 11.58
C GLU A 42 0.53 -1.48 10.93
N LEU A 43 1.51 -1.93 10.13
CA LEU A 43 1.49 -3.26 9.53
C LEU A 43 1.53 -4.38 10.58
N ALA A 44 2.35 -4.23 11.62
CA ALA A 44 2.44 -5.21 12.70
C ALA A 44 1.09 -5.37 13.42
N ASP A 45 0.45 -4.24 13.73
CA ASP A 45 -0.89 -4.21 14.34
C ASP A 45 -1.95 -4.82 13.41
N MET A 46 -1.99 -4.39 12.15
CA MET A 46 -2.91 -4.92 11.14
C MET A 46 -2.72 -6.40 10.85
N LEU A 47 -1.51 -6.96 11.00
CA LEU A 47 -1.27 -8.40 10.83
C LEU A 47 -1.32 -9.17 12.15
N GLY A 48 -1.57 -8.51 13.29
CA GLY A 48 -1.60 -9.14 14.59
C GLY A 48 -0.26 -9.80 14.98
N VAL A 49 0.87 -9.26 14.52
CA VAL A 49 2.21 -9.78 14.77
C VAL A 49 3.08 -8.77 15.52
N HIS A 50 4.14 -9.24 16.16
CA HIS A 50 5.10 -8.35 16.80
C HIS A 50 5.90 -7.54 15.76
N LEU A 51 6.25 -6.29 16.06
CA LEU A 51 7.04 -5.44 15.16
C LEU A 51 8.39 -6.09 14.76
N GLN A 52 9.01 -6.83 15.68
CA GLN A 52 10.23 -7.59 15.41
C GLN A 52 10.02 -8.67 14.33
N THR A 53 8.83 -9.26 14.24
CA THR A 53 8.47 -10.23 13.19
C THR A 53 8.52 -9.57 11.82
N ILE A 54 7.95 -8.37 11.67
CA ILE A 54 8.05 -7.58 10.43
C ILE A 54 9.52 -7.30 10.10
N ALA A 55 10.33 -6.90 11.08
CA ALA A 55 11.75 -6.62 10.87
C ALA A 55 12.52 -7.87 10.38
N ASN A 56 12.25 -9.03 10.98
CA ASN A 56 12.85 -10.31 10.62
C ASN A 56 12.44 -10.74 9.20
N TRP A 57 11.16 -10.59 8.83
CA TRP A 57 10.69 -10.87 7.48
C TRP A 57 11.41 -10.04 6.42
N GLN A 58 11.68 -8.76 6.71
CA GLN A 58 12.44 -7.91 5.79
C GLN A 58 13.89 -8.36 5.63
N ILE A 59 14.54 -8.81 6.70
CA ILE A 59 15.92 -9.33 6.63
C ILE A 59 15.96 -10.63 5.82
N ARG A 60 14.97 -11.50 6.03
CA ARG A 60 14.88 -12.82 5.40
C ARG A 60 14.22 -12.82 4.02
N LYS A 61 13.68 -11.68 3.57
CA LYS A 61 12.88 -11.54 2.34
C LYS A 61 11.68 -12.51 2.29
N GLN A 62 11.01 -12.70 3.43
CA GLN A 62 9.88 -13.64 3.61
C GLN A 62 8.54 -12.93 3.86
N GLY A 63 8.49 -11.61 3.72
CA GLY A 63 7.31 -10.79 3.98
C GLY A 63 7.03 -9.81 2.85
N PRO A 64 6.07 -8.89 3.05
CA PRO A 64 5.73 -7.93 2.03
C PRO A 64 6.91 -7.01 1.73
N GLN A 65 7.12 -6.69 0.47
CA GLN A 65 8.26 -5.86 0.07
C GLN A 65 8.08 -4.42 0.56
N SER A 66 9.06 -3.90 1.31
CA SER A 66 9.04 -2.50 1.73
C SER A 66 9.34 -1.54 0.58
N GLU A 67 8.74 -0.37 0.63
CA GLU A 67 9.04 0.75 -0.25
C GLU A 67 10.51 1.21 -0.12
N PRO A 68 11.13 1.73 -1.19
CA PRO A 68 12.54 2.11 -1.17
C PRO A 68 12.86 3.18 -0.12
N LYS A 69 13.94 2.97 0.66
CA LYS A 69 14.31 3.81 1.82
C LYS A 69 14.57 5.29 1.49
N GLY A 70 15.02 5.59 0.27
CA GLY A 70 15.46 6.95 -0.12
C GLY A 70 14.37 8.03 -0.09
N HIS A 71 13.12 7.65 0.12
CA HIS A 71 11.96 8.53 0.04
C HIS A 71 11.35 8.88 1.41
N TRP A 72 11.90 8.36 2.51
CA TRP A 72 11.31 8.46 3.84
C TRP A 72 12.25 9.17 4.82
N ARG A 73 11.68 9.91 5.78
CA ARG A 73 12.48 10.48 6.88
C ARG A 73 12.94 9.36 7.83
N GLY A 74 14.26 9.24 7.99
CA GLY A 74 14.90 8.32 8.94
C GLY A 74 14.88 6.86 8.49
N ASN A 75 15.10 5.94 9.43
CA ASN A 75 15.17 4.49 9.19
C ASN A 75 13.79 3.79 9.14
N ARG A 76 12.71 4.54 8.91
CA ARG A 76 11.36 3.98 8.85
C ARG A 76 11.14 3.24 7.53
N ARG A 77 10.53 2.06 7.61
CA ARG A 77 10.06 1.30 6.46
C ARG A 77 8.56 1.49 6.30
N TYR A 78 8.14 1.57 5.06
CA TYR A 78 6.74 1.67 4.67
C TYR A 78 6.42 0.57 3.68
N PHE A 79 5.16 0.18 3.64
CA PHE A 79 4.66 -0.92 2.83
C PHE A 79 3.42 -0.43 2.11
N SER A 80 3.40 -0.49 0.78
CA SER A 80 2.18 -0.22 0.05
C SER A 80 1.16 -1.33 0.25
N ILE A 81 -0.12 -0.97 0.22
CA ILE A 81 -1.21 -1.94 0.27
C ILE A 81 -1.07 -2.96 -0.85
N ALA A 82 -0.65 -2.54 -2.05
CA ALA A 82 -0.35 -3.44 -3.16
C ALA A 82 0.70 -4.48 -2.79
N SER A 83 1.85 -4.09 -2.22
CA SER A 83 2.90 -5.03 -1.81
C SER A 83 2.46 -5.97 -0.69
N ILE A 84 1.59 -5.51 0.21
CA ILE A 84 1.05 -6.35 1.29
C ILE A 84 0.09 -7.39 0.72
N MET A 85 -0.88 -6.95 -0.08
CA MET A 85 -1.86 -7.83 -0.71
C MET A 85 -1.19 -8.83 -1.66
N ALA A 86 -0.23 -8.38 -2.47
CA ALA A 86 0.58 -9.24 -3.33
C ALA A 86 1.25 -10.37 -2.55
N TRP A 87 1.83 -10.05 -1.38
CA TRP A 87 2.43 -11.05 -0.51
C TRP A 87 1.41 -12.00 0.12
N LEU A 88 0.24 -11.49 0.55
CA LEU A 88 -0.81 -12.33 1.14
C LEU A 88 -1.49 -13.25 0.12
N GLU A 89 -1.55 -12.83 -1.14
CA GLU A 89 -2.21 -13.55 -2.24
C GLU A 89 -1.25 -14.34 -3.13
N ASP A 90 0.05 -14.33 -2.84
CA ASP A 90 1.11 -14.94 -3.66
C ASP A 90 1.07 -14.46 -5.13
N LYS A 91 0.91 -13.14 -5.29
CA LYS A 91 0.82 -12.43 -6.57
C LYS A 91 1.94 -11.41 -6.72
N GLU A 92 2.08 -10.90 -7.93
CA GLU A 92 2.91 -9.73 -8.19
C GLU A 92 2.15 -8.42 -7.87
N PRO A 93 2.82 -7.38 -7.35
CA PRO A 93 2.16 -6.11 -7.02
C PRO A 93 1.38 -5.47 -8.17
N TRP A 94 1.84 -5.63 -9.42
CA TRP A 94 1.18 -5.06 -10.60
C TRP A 94 -0.20 -5.67 -10.84
N GLU A 95 -0.41 -6.94 -10.50
CA GLU A 95 -1.71 -7.64 -10.61
C GLU A 95 -2.73 -7.04 -9.64
N ILE A 96 -2.30 -6.71 -8.41
CA ILE A 96 -3.16 -6.03 -7.43
C ILE A 96 -3.62 -4.66 -7.95
N TYR A 97 -2.73 -3.92 -8.61
CA TYR A 97 -3.09 -2.65 -9.22
C TYR A 97 -4.05 -2.84 -10.40
N GLN A 98 -3.81 -3.82 -11.27
CA GLN A 98 -4.67 -4.14 -12.40
C GLN A 98 -6.08 -4.52 -11.93
N GLU A 99 -6.19 -5.37 -10.91
CA GLU A 99 -7.49 -5.72 -10.31
C GLU A 99 -8.22 -4.49 -9.78
N TRP A 100 -7.49 -3.60 -9.08
CA TRP A 100 -8.08 -2.37 -8.57
C TRP A 100 -8.56 -1.46 -9.71
N ILE A 101 -7.76 -1.31 -10.77
CA ILE A 101 -8.12 -0.52 -11.95
C ILE A 101 -9.35 -1.15 -12.63
N GLY A 102 -9.38 -2.46 -12.86
CA GLY A 102 -10.52 -3.15 -13.46
C GLY A 102 -11.82 -3.01 -12.65
N ARG A 103 -11.72 -2.99 -11.31
CA ARG A 103 -12.87 -2.73 -10.43
C ARG A 103 -13.36 -1.27 -10.49
N LYS A 104 -12.47 -0.30 -10.73
CA LYS A 104 -12.80 1.15 -10.75
C LYS A 104 -13.14 1.67 -12.14
N PHE A 105 -12.52 1.12 -13.16
CA PHE A 105 -12.63 1.50 -14.56
C PHE A 105 -13.05 0.23 -15.32
N LYS A 106 -14.33 0.15 -15.70
CA LYS A 106 -15.00 -1.05 -16.27
C LYS A 106 -14.31 -1.71 -17.49
N ASN A 107 -13.29 -1.08 -18.08
CA ASN A 107 -12.66 -1.47 -19.34
C ASN A 107 -11.17 -1.85 -19.22
N ALA A 108 -10.65 -2.08 -18.00
CA ALA A 108 -9.20 -2.16 -17.78
C ALA A 108 -8.68 -3.54 -17.30
N LEU A 109 -9.49 -4.59 -17.41
CA LEU A 109 -9.12 -5.94 -16.95
C LEU A 109 -7.99 -6.57 -17.76
N ASP A 110 -7.79 -6.18 -19.02
CA ASP A 110 -6.80 -6.81 -19.92
C ASP A 110 -5.58 -5.92 -20.23
N MET A 111 -5.30 -4.93 -19.37
CA MET A 111 -4.14 -4.05 -19.57
C MET A 111 -2.82 -4.79 -19.36
N SER A 112 -1.86 -4.56 -20.26
CA SER A 112 -0.49 -5.06 -20.07
C SER A 112 0.15 -4.43 -18.83
N LYS A 113 1.12 -5.13 -18.21
CA LYS A 113 1.89 -4.61 -17.05
C LYS A 113 2.39 -3.19 -17.27
N GLY A 114 2.99 -2.91 -18.43
CA GLY A 114 3.55 -1.60 -18.75
C GLY A 114 2.50 -0.49 -18.89
N GLU A 115 1.30 -0.81 -19.38
CA GLU A 115 0.19 0.15 -19.43
C GLU A 115 -0.40 0.39 -18.05
N CYS A 116 -0.53 -0.66 -17.25
CA CYS A 116 -0.99 -0.60 -15.87
C CYS A 116 -0.08 0.32 -15.04
N GLU A 117 1.24 0.10 -15.11
CA GLU A 117 2.24 0.95 -14.46
C GLU A 117 2.14 2.41 -14.88
N LYS A 118 2.01 2.70 -16.19
CA LYS A 118 1.84 4.07 -16.71
C LYS A 118 0.57 4.73 -16.19
N LEU A 119 -0.55 4.01 -16.17
CA LEU A 119 -1.83 4.53 -15.71
C LEU A 119 -1.80 4.82 -14.21
N ILE A 120 -1.23 3.92 -13.40
CA ILE A 120 -1.03 4.14 -11.97
C ILE A 120 -0.20 5.41 -11.77
N ASP A 121 0.94 5.52 -12.45
CA ASP A 121 1.80 6.70 -12.40
C ASP A 121 1.07 8.00 -12.74
N TYR A 122 0.20 7.95 -13.74
CA TYR A 122 -0.65 9.08 -14.13
C TYR A 122 -1.69 9.42 -13.06
N LEU A 123 -2.45 8.43 -12.54
CA LEU A 123 -3.44 8.61 -11.47
C LEU A 123 -2.80 9.18 -10.19
N ILE A 124 -1.57 8.75 -9.92
CA ILE A 124 -0.74 9.28 -8.86
C ILE A 124 -0.43 10.76 -9.15
N LYS A 125 0.19 11.07 -10.29
CA LYS A 125 0.67 12.43 -10.62
C LYS A 125 -0.44 13.47 -10.67
N THR A 126 -1.62 13.09 -11.15
CA THR A 126 -2.78 13.99 -11.29
C THR A 126 -3.41 14.39 -9.96
N GLY A 127 -3.05 13.74 -8.85
CA GLY A 127 -3.50 14.14 -7.51
C GLY A 127 -5.01 13.93 -7.27
N VAL A 128 -5.70 13.24 -8.19
CA VAL A 128 -7.13 12.86 -8.10
C VAL A 128 -7.41 12.09 -6.80
N TYR A 129 -6.37 11.48 -6.22
CA TYR A 129 -6.41 10.82 -4.92
C TYR A 129 -5.25 11.29 -4.05
N LYS A 130 -5.52 11.60 -2.78
CA LYS A 130 -4.51 12.09 -1.81
C LYS A 130 -3.37 11.07 -1.70
N GLN A 131 -2.30 11.31 -2.46
CA GLN A 131 -1.07 10.56 -2.34
C GLN A 131 -0.55 10.68 -0.89
N PRO A 132 0.04 9.61 -0.35
CA PRO A 132 0.97 9.78 0.75
C PRO A 132 2.18 10.59 0.22
N LYS A 133 2.67 11.54 1.03
CA LYS A 133 3.55 12.66 0.64
C LYS A 133 4.81 12.34 -0.21
N TRP A 134 5.20 11.08 -0.32
CA TRP A 134 6.40 10.58 -1.01
C TRP A 134 6.26 10.44 -2.53
N LYS A 135 5.04 10.30 -3.08
CA LYS A 135 4.81 10.34 -4.54
C LYS A 135 4.78 11.77 -5.11
N ARG A 136 4.84 12.79 -4.25
CA ARG A 136 5.00 14.20 -4.64
C ARG A 136 6.49 14.51 -4.87
N LYS A 137 7.09 13.93 -5.90
CA LYS A 137 8.37 14.40 -6.43
C LYS A 137 8.31 14.61 -7.94
N ARG A 138 7.89 15.82 -8.33
CA ARG A 138 8.69 16.66 -9.21
C ARG A 138 8.86 18.01 -8.52
N ARG A 139 10.03 18.22 -7.90
CA ARG A 139 10.55 19.56 -7.65
C ARG A 139 11.31 19.95 -8.91
N SER A 140 10.63 20.66 -9.80
CA SER A 140 11.25 21.51 -10.80
C SER A 140 10.32 22.71 -10.89
N TYR A 141 10.73 23.81 -10.28
CA TYR A 141 10.03 25.10 -10.26
C TYR A 141 8.76 25.16 -9.38
N ILE A 142 8.90 25.81 -8.23
CA ILE A 142 7.78 26.47 -7.54
C ILE A 142 7.93 27.94 -7.94
N PRO A 143 7.15 28.47 -8.89
CA PRO A 143 6.97 29.91 -8.92
C PRO A 143 6.20 30.30 -7.65
N ASP A 144 6.65 31.36 -6.99
CA ASP A 144 5.88 31.98 -5.90
C ASP A 144 4.50 32.35 -6.43
N PHE A 145 3.48 31.66 -5.93
CA PHE A 145 2.10 32.11 -6.10
C PHE A 145 1.63 32.65 -4.75
N SER A 146 1.79 33.96 -4.58
CA SER A 146 0.94 34.72 -3.67
C SER A 146 -0.49 34.64 -4.21
N PHE A 147 -1.42 34.17 -3.39
CA PHE A 147 -2.84 34.32 -3.66
C PHE A 147 -3.28 35.73 -3.24
N ASN A 148 -2.86 36.75 -4.01
CA ASN A 148 -3.49 38.06 -3.98
C ASN A 148 -4.17 38.32 -5.32
N GLY A 149 -5.49 38.11 -5.33
CA GLY A 149 -6.44 38.86 -6.14
C GLY A 149 -6.44 38.61 -7.65
N ALA A 150 -7.16 37.58 -8.09
CA ALA A 150 -7.86 37.65 -9.38
C ALA A 150 -9.31 38.07 -9.12
N VAL A 151 -9.47 39.39 -9.06
CA VAL A 151 -10.64 40.24 -9.36
C VAL A 151 -11.96 39.53 -9.72
N LYS A 152 -13.00 39.88 -8.96
CA LYS A 152 -14.12 40.63 -9.54
C LYS A 152 -14.20 41.98 -8.89
#